data_AF-A0A9N9EKV0-F1
#
_entry.id   AF-A0A9N9EKV0-F1
#
_cell.length_a   1.000
_cell.length_b   1.000
_cell.length_c   1.000
_cell.angle_alpha   90.00
_cell.angle_beta   90.00
_cell.angle_gamma   90.00
#
_symmetry.space_group_name_H-M   'P 1'
#
loop_
_entity.id
_entity.type
_entity.pdbx_description
1 polymer ?
#
loop_
_entity_poly.entity_id
_entity_poly.type
_entity_poly.pdbx_seq_one_letter_code
_entity_poly.pdbx_strand_id
1 'polypeptide(L)' 'MDNTPVTGQKTKTCLNNQDFFVTIIAGNKDDVMLPGYLCQSGIYVSQTENNPSKAVSLLYTQIFVNETRFLGPLILR' A
#
# COMPACT_ATOMS: atom_id res chain seq x y z
N MET A 1 3.35 3.00 22.57
CA MET A 1 3.84 1.63 22.27
C MET A 1 2.85 1.03 21.31
N ASP A 2 3.20 1.00 20.02
CA ASP A 2 2.40 0.36 18.98
C ASP A 2 2.76 -1.13 18.99
N ASN A 3 1.88 -1.96 19.55
CA ASN A 3 2.08 -3.39 19.76
C ASN A 3 1.42 -4.22 18.63
N THR A 4 1.51 -3.77 17.38
CA THR A 4 1.08 -4.61 16.26
C THR A 4 2.19 -5.64 15.98
N PRO A 5 1.92 -6.96 16.06
CA PRO A 5 2.94 -7.97 15.84
C PRO A 5 3.32 -7.97 14.35
N VAL A 6 4.43 -7.29 14.05
CA VAL A 6 5.04 -7.30 12.73
C VAL A 6 5.69 -8.67 12.59
N THR A 7 5.04 -9.60 11.88
CA THR A 7 5.62 -10.92 11.64
C THR A 7 6.69 -10.81 10.55
N GLY A 8 7.83 -10.20 10.92
CA GLY A 8 9.19 -10.42 10.45
C GLY A 8 9.58 -10.11 8.99
N GLN A 9 8.67 -10.22 8.01
CA GLN A 9 9.07 -10.23 6.60
C GLN A 9 8.61 -8.95 5.88
N LYS A 10 9.61 -8.18 5.44
CA LYS A 10 9.45 -7.02 4.58
C LYS A 10 10.07 -7.30 3.22
N THR A 11 9.26 -7.27 2.17
CA THR A 11 9.74 -7.42 0.80
C THR A 11 9.74 -6.07 0.12
N LYS A 12 10.87 -5.70 -0.49
CA LYS A 12 11.00 -4.51 -1.31
C LYS A 12 10.68 -4.85 -2.76
N THR A 13 9.84 -4.06 -3.41
CA THR A 13 9.64 -4.07 -4.86
C THR A 13 9.76 -2.64 -5.41
N CYS A 14 10.26 -2.49 -6.63
CA CYS A 14 10.42 -1.21 -7.28
C CYS A 14 9.46 -1.15 -8.47
N LEU A 15 8.54 -0.18 -8.47
CA LEU A 15 7.58 0.03 -9.56
C LEU A 15 7.59 1.51 -9.93
N ASN A 16 7.73 1.83 -11.22
CA ASN A 16 7.76 3.21 -11.72
C ASN A 16 8.78 4.11 -10.98
N ASN A 17 10.00 3.61 -10.77
CA ASN A 17 11.07 4.26 -10.01
C ASN A 17 10.73 4.61 -8.55
N GLN A 18 9.65 4.02 -8.01
CA GLN A 18 9.22 4.19 -6.64
C GLN A 18 9.37 2.88 -5.86
N ASP A 19 9.89 2.97 -4.64
CA ASP A 19 10.08 1.83 -3.76
C ASP A 19 8.81 1.52 -2.98
N PHE A 20 8.39 0.25 -2.99
CA PHE A 20 7.26 -0.28 -2.25
C PHE A 20 7.74 -1.37 -1.30
N PHE A 21 7.29 -1.30 -0.05
CA PHE A 21 7.64 -2.22 1.01
C PHE A 21 6.38 -2.94 1.47
N VAL A 22 6.31 -4.25 1.19
CA VAL A 22 5.21 -5.10 1.66
C VAL A 22 5.61 -5.71 2.99
N THR A 23 4.82 -5.46 4.02
CA THR A 23 4.97 -6.02 5.36
C THR A 23 3.87 -7.04 5.61
N ILE A 24 4.25 -8.22 6.07
CA ILE A 24 3.31 -9.26 6.50
C ILE A 24 2.93 -9.01 7.96
N ILE A 25 1.64 -9.00 8.25
CA ILE A 25 1.08 -8.85 9.60
C ILE A 25 0.15 -10.02 9.94
N ALA A 26 -0.03 -10.29 11.23
CA ALA A 26 -0.98 -11.30 11.68
C ALA A 26 -2.42 -10.79 11.52
N GLY A 27 -3.26 -11.59 10.88
CA GLY A 27 -4.64 -11.25 10.60
C GLY A 27 -4.82 -10.35 9.38
N ASN A 28 -5.94 -10.54 8.68
CA ASN A 28 -6.40 -9.64 7.64
C ASN A 28 -7.88 -9.28 7.85
N LYS A 29 -8.42 -8.43 6.97
CA LYS A 29 -9.80 -7.94 7.06
C LYS A 29 -10.87 -9.03 6.95
N ASP A 30 -10.53 -10.20 6.39
CA ASP A 30 -11.45 -11.31 6.16
C ASP A 30 -11.31 -12.40 7.23
N ASP A 31 -10.09 -12.66 7.71
CA ASP A 31 -9.80 -13.65 8.74
C ASP A 31 -8.59 -13.24 9.60
N VAL A 32 -8.78 -13.22 10.92
CA VAL A 32 -7.74 -12.91 11.92
C VAL A 32 -6.66 -13.99 12.03
N MET A 33 -6.93 -15.20 11.56
CA MET A 33 -5.99 -16.33 11.57
C MET A 33 -5.12 -16.41 10.30
N LEU A 34 -5.47 -15.66 9.25
CA LEU A 34 -4.71 -15.60 8.00
C LEU A 34 -3.82 -14.35 7.94
N PRO A 35 -2.68 -14.39 7.24
CA PRO A 35 -1.81 -13.24 7.14
C PRO A 35 -2.48 -12.08 6.41
N GLY A 36 -2.20 -10.87 6.89
CA GLY A 36 -2.49 -9.62 6.21
C GLY A 36 -1.24 -9.04 5.57
N TYR A 37 -1.45 -8.26 4.53
CA TYR A 37 -0.41 -7.62 3.76
C TYR A 37 -0.63 -6.13 3.76
N LEU A 38 0.37 -5.40 4.25
CA LEU A 38 0.40 -3.95 4.28
C LEU A 38 1.48 -3.48 3.31
N CYS A 39 1.15 -2.59 2.39
CA CYS A 39 2.12 -1.96 1.50
C CYS A 39 2.42 -0.54 1.98
N GLN A 40 3.69 -0.15 1.94
CA GLN A 40 4.14 1.21 2.26
C GLN A 40 5.06 1.73 1.16
N SER A 41 4.92 3.00 0.82
CA SER A 41 5.83 3.72 -0.08
C SER A 41 5.95 5.17 0.37
N GLY A 42 7.11 5.54 0.90
CA GLY A 42 7.33 6.85 1.52
C GLY A 42 6.33 7.11 2.67
N ILE A 43 5.52 8.17 2.50
CA ILE A 43 4.46 8.57 3.45
C ILE A 43 3.13 7.82 3.23
N TYR A 44 2.99 7.11 2.11
CA TYR A 44 1.76 6.43 1.76
C TYR A 44 1.75 5.01 2.31
N VAL A 45 0.63 4.61 2.90
CA VAL A 45 0.41 3.26 3.44
C VAL A 45 -0.93 2.74 2.93
N SER A 46 -0.97 1.49 2.46
CA SER A 46 -2.21 0.85 2.02
C SER A 46 -3.05 0.43 3.21
N GLN A 47 -4.29 0.04 2.95
CA GLN A 47 -5.06 -0.75 3.92
C GLN A 47 -4.48 -2.17 4.01
N THR A 48 -4.81 -2.88 5.08
CA THR A 48 -4.49 -4.30 5.24
C THR A 48 -5.32 -5.14 4.27
N GLU A 49 -4.65 -5.83 3.37
CA GLU A 49 -5.29 -6.74 2.41
C GLU A 49 -4.95 -8.20 2.70
N ASN A 50 -5.77 -9.10 2.18
CA ASN A 50 -5.54 -10.55 2.25
C ASN A 50 -4.55 -11.05 1.16
N ASN A 51 -4.09 -10.17 0.28
CA ASN A 51 -3.20 -10.48 -0.84
C ASN A 51 -2.14 -9.38 -1.01
N PRO A 52 -0.84 -9.74 -1.17
CA PRO A 52 0.25 -8.77 -1.30
C PRO A 52 0.15 -7.94 -2.58
N SER A 53 -0.19 -8.56 -3.71
CA SER A 53 -0.35 -7.85 -4.98
C SER A 53 -1.48 -6.83 -4.89
N LYS A 54 -2.57 -7.15 -4.19
CA LYS A 54 -3.68 -6.22 -3.99
C LYS A 54 -3.28 -5.02 -3.13
N ALA A 55 -2.51 -5.24 -2.05
CA ALA A 55 -1.96 -4.16 -1.24
C ALA A 55 -1.06 -3.22 -2.07
N VAL A 56 -0.20 -3.79 -2.92
CA VAL A 56 0.67 -3.02 -3.83
C VAL A 56 -0.14 -2.27 -4.88
N SER A 57 -1.09 -2.91 -5.56
CA SER A 57 -1.91 -2.28 -6.60
C SER A 57 -2.78 -1.14 -6.07
N LEU A 58 -3.34 -1.29 -4.87
CA LEU A 58 -4.10 -0.22 -4.21
C LEU A 58 -3.21 0.97 -3.90
N LEU A 59 -2.04 0.74 -3.29
CA LEU A 59 -1.12 1.84 -2.99
C LEU A 59 -0.58 2.50 -4.25
N TYR A 60 -0.25 1.72 -5.28
CA TYR A 60 0.20 2.21 -6.57
C TYR A 60 -0.87 3.10 -7.22
N THR A 61 -2.13 2.65 -7.21
CA THR A 61 -3.27 3.44 -7.70
C THR A 61 -3.45 4.71 -6.86
N GLN A 62 -3.34 4.61 -5.54
CA GLN A 62 -3.45 5.77 -4.66
C GLN A 62 -2.37 6.81 -4.91
N ILE A 63 -1.13 6.40 -5.23
CA ILE A 63 -0.03 7.32 -5.55
C ILE A 63 -0.22 7.87 -6.96
N PHE A 64 -0.26 7.03 -7.99
CA PHE A 64 -0.17 7.50 -9.38
C PHE A 64 -1.51 7.89 -10.00
N VAL A 65 -2.63 7.33 -9.54
CA VAL A 65 -3.97 7.67 -10.07
C VAL A 65 -4.61 8.83 -9.31
N ASN A 66 -4.36 9.00 -8.02
CA ASN A 66 -4.84 10.22 -7.33
C ASN A 66 -3.91 11.42 -7.58
N GLU A 67 -2.60 11.25 -7.79
CA GLU A 67 -1.73 12.37 -8.18
C GLU A 67 -1.99 12.85 -9.62
N THR A 68 -2.74 12.08 -10.43
CA THR A 68 -3.20 12.53 -11.76
C THR A 68 -4.54 13.25 -11.74
N ARG A 69 -5.15 13.50 -10.56
CA ARG A 69 -6.17 14.57 -10.45
C ARG A 69 -5.47 15.91 -10.55
N PHE A 70 -5.26 16.30 -11.79
CA PHE A 70 -4.97 17.64 -12.29
C PHE A 70 -5.46 18.72 -11.31
N LEU A 71 -4.54 19.31 -10.53
CA LEU A 71 -4.75 20.52 -9.75
C LEU A 71 -4.55 21.79 -10.60
N GLY A 72 -4.72 21.68 -11.92
CA GLY A 72 -4.72 22.83 -12.82
C GLY A 72 -6.14 23.34 -13.03
N PRO A 73 -6.37 24.66 -13.11
CA PRO A 73 -7.66 25.16 -13.59
C PRO A 73 -7.90 24.59 -14.99
N LEU A 74 -9.09 24.02 -15.20
CA LEU A 74 -9.59 23.64 -16.51
C LEU A 74 -9.84 24.94 -17.30
N ILE A 75 -8.79 25.56 -17.85
CA ILE A 75 -8.98 26.67 -18.79
C ILE A 75 -9.38 26.04 -20.11
N LEU A 76 -10.69 25.83 -20.27
CA LEU A 76 -11.32 25.75 -21.57
C LEU A 76 -11.18 27.14 -22.20
N ARG A 77 -10.34 27.29 -23.21
CA ARG A 77 -10.34 28.44 -24.12
C ARG A 77 -10.94 28.02 -25.45
#